data_AF-A0A9D4YUM5-F1
#
_entry.id   AF-A0A9D4YUM5-F1
#
_cell.length_a   1.000
_cell.length_b   1.000
_cell.length_c   1.000
_cell.angle_alpha   90.00
_cell.angle_beta   90.00
_cell.angle_gamma   90.00
#
_symmetry.space_group_name_H-M   'P 1'
#
loop_
_entity.id
_entity.type
_entity.pdbx_description
1 polymer ?
#
loop_
_entity_poly.entity_id
_entity_poly.type
_entity_poly.pdbx_seq_one_letter_code
_entity_poly.pdbx_strand_id
1 'polypeptide(L)'
;MATLLSQSSPPELDFTKQEEYGREQELDGLTRGQGTVSFELEVAEHRPAASWHHAAFHTVTAVVGAGVLGLPHAFSFLGWVAGLSLLTLLCGFSIYTSYLLAALHETPNGDRLNTYRAMGAEILGHRRGKYLVATVQFTLMVGLCITYSVTAGQSLKGMVSNDCNGKDCQEGISAWIVLFGAVQLLLSQVPDFHSLWWISLLGAAMSCGYCTIAVVLSSMQASRDGAAPHELPSELSTADRVFGVFNALGGVAFTFGGQAVLPEIQATLARPPATVHTMMRGLGISYVVVILAYYGVAISGYAAFGGGVSSDVLLNIKEPVALIAAANLMVVLHVAAAWQVFAMPIFDSVETAIRRSMRSPPRPLVMRLVLRSAYVVLVTLVACLLPFFGELMGLISSVGLMPITFILPPVMWIKARRPVGAELAINIIIAATCSVIALLSLVGSARNIAVLASEFSIFD
;
A
#
# COMPACT_ATOMS: atom_id res chain seq x y z
N MET A 1 55.93 32.29 25.20
CA MET A 1 55.66 31.58 26.46
C MET A 1 55.09 30.21 26.07
N ALA A 2 55.92 29.17 26.18
CA ALA A 2 55.59 27.76 25.91
C ALA A 2 54.35 27.32 26.74
N THR A 3 53.59 26.26 26.43
CA THR A 3 54.00 24.85 26.33
C THR A 3 52.77 23.96 25.98
N LEU A 4 53.04 22.77 25.41
CA LEU A 4 52.24 21.51 25.41
C LEU A 4 51.06 21.33 24.43
N LEU A 5 51.34 20.68 23.30
CA LEU A 5 50.44 19.66 22.73
C LEU A 5 51.26 18.40 22.36
N SER A 6 50.91 17.32 23.07
CA SER A 6 51.45 15.97 22.95
C SER A 6 50.92 15.30 21.68
N GLN A 7 51.82 14.67 20.92
CA GLN A 7 51.51 13.81 19.77
C GLN A 7 50.79 12.53 20.24
N SER A 8 49.68 12.17 19.59
CA SER A 8 49.15 10.81 19.59
C SER A 8 49.05 10.35 18.13
N SER A 9 49.67 9.21 17.83
CA SER A 9 49.66 8.56 16.52
C SER A 9 48.30 7.87 16.26
N PRO A 10 47.86 7.78 14.99
CA PRO A 10 46.65 7.05 14.64
C PRO A 10 46.86 5.53 14.76
N PRO A 11 45.80 4.74 14.99
CA PRO A 11 45.90 3.28 15.06
C PRO A 11 46.26 2.67 13.70
N GLU A 12 47.18 1.69 13.70
CA GLU A 12 47.55 0.89 12.54
C GLU A 12 46.34 0.08 12.02
N LEU A 13 46.12 0.15 10.70
CA LEU A 13 45.16 -0.70 10.01
C LEU A 13 45.68 -2.14 9.96
N ASP A 14 44.85 -3.08 10.42
CA ASP A 14 45.10 -4.52 10.32
C ASP A 14 44.79 -5.01 8.89
N PHE A 15 45.82 -5.01 8.03
CA PHE A 15 45.75 -5.41 6.62
C PHE A 15 45.36 -6.88 6.40
N THR A 16 45.48 -7.75 7.40
CA THR A 16 45.23 -9.19 7.25
C THR A 16 43.75 -9.53 7.09
N LYS A 17 42.83 -8.77 7.73
CA LYS A 17 41.38 -8.96 7.55
C LYS A 17 40.86 -8.49 6.19
N GLN A 18 41.58 -7.58 5.54
CA GLN A 18 41.17 -7.01 4.25
C GLN A 18 41.58 -7.94 3.09
N GLU A 19 42.69 -8.67 3.23
CA GLU A 19 43.11 -9.71 2.30
C GLU A 19 42.25 -10.99 2.41
N GLU A 20 41.81 -11.38 3.61
CA GLU A 20 40.88 -12.51 3.76
C GLU A 20 39.48 -12.20 3.16
N TYR A 21 38.97 -10.98 3.35
CA TYR A 21 37.71 -10.54 2.72
C TYR A 21 37.83 -10.43 1.19
N GLY A 22 39.00 -10.01 0.68
CA GLY A 22 39.28 -9.98 -0.77
C GLY A 22 39.32 -11.38 -1.40
N ARG A 23 39.93 -12.36 -0.72
CA ARG A 23 39.99 -13.75 -1.21
C ARG A 23 38.64 -14.46 -1.20
N GLU A 24 37.75 -14.18 -0.25
CA GLU A 24 36.38 -14.73 -0.27
C GLU A 24 35.56 -14.17 -1.45
N GLN A 25 35.72 -12.88 -1.79
CA GLN A 25 35.03 -12.28 -2.95
C GLN A 25 35.55 -12.77 -4.30
N GLU A 26 36.86 -13.00 -4.40
CA GLU A 26 37.49 -13.49 -5.63
C GLU A 26 37.14 -14.97 -5.89
N LEU A 27 37.02 -15.78 -4.83
CA LEU A 27 36.57 -17.17 -4.94
C LEU A 27 35.08 -17.26 -5.30
N ASP A 28 34.22 -16.38 -4.75
CA ASP A 28 32.80 -16.30 -5.10
C ASP A 28 32.57 -15.83 -6.55
N GLY A 29 33.46 -14.96 -7.07
CA GLY A 29 33.46 -14.49 -8.45
C GLY A 29 33.82 -15.58 -9.47
N LEU A 30 34.74 -16.47 -9.13
CA LEU A 30 35.21 -17.54 -10.02
C LEU A 30 34.22 -18.69 -10.18
N THR A 31 33.38 -18.98 -9.17
CA THR A 31 32.31 -20.00 -9.28
C THR A 31 31.04 -19.54 -10.00
N ARG A 32 30.87 -18.24 -10.25
CA ARG A 32 29.69 -17.66 -10.93
C ARG A 32 29.88 -17.41 -12.42
N GLY A 33 31.10 -17.47 -12.93
CA GLY A 33 31.43 -17.09 -14.30
C GLY A 33 30.96 -18.10 -15.34
N GLN A 34 29.75 -17.92 -15.87
CA GLN A 34 29.40 -18.05 -17.31
C GLN A 34 27.88 -18.04 -17.56
N GLY A 35 27.05 -18.31 -16.54
CA GLY A 35 25.57 -18.28 -16.64
C GLY A 35 24.89 -17.08 -15.98
N THR A 36 25.55 -16.40 -15.04
CA THR A 36 24.99 -15.21 -14.34
C THR A 36 25.24 -13.91 -15.09
N VAL A 37 26.33 -13.84 -15.86
CA VAL A 37 26.74 -12.63 -16.58
C VAL A 37 25.71 -12.23 -17.65
N SER A 38 25.05 -13.18 -18.31
CA SER A 38 24.01 -12.89 -19.30
C SER A 38 22.74 -12.30 -18.68
N PHE A 39 22.38 -12.70 -17.45
CA PHE A 39 21.19 -12.21 -16.75
C PHE A 39 21.45 -10.88 -16.03
N GLU A 40 22.65 -10.68 -15.49
CA GLU A 40 23.05 -9.38 -14.92
C GLU A 40 23.24 -8.31 -16.00
N LEU A 41 23.69 -8.67 -17.22
CA LEU A 41 23.71 -7.75 -18.37
C LEU A 41 22.31 -7.39 -18.88
N GLU A 42 21.34 -8.31 -18.85
CA GLU A 42 19.95 -8.02 -19.24
C GLU A 42 19.24 -7.09 -18.24
N VAL A 43 19.64 -7.09 -16.97
CA VAL A 43 19.18 -6.14 -15.94
C VAL A 43 19.98 -4.83 -15.97
N ALA A 44 21.18 -4.81 -16.57
CA ALA A 44 22.09 -3.66 -16.59
C ALA A 44 21.91 -2.69 -17.78
N GLU A 45 21.05 -2.97 -18.76
CA GLU A 45 20.90 -2.11 -19.96
C GLU A 45 19.53 -1.43 -20.11
N HIS A 46 18.93 -0.98 -19.01
CA HIS A 46 17.97 0.13 -19.07
C HIS A 46 18.35 1.21 -18.07
N ARG A 47 18.90 2.31 -18.59
CA ARG A 47 19.13 3.52 -17.79
C ARG A 47 17.77 3.96 -17.22
N PRO A 48 17.65 4.25 -15.91
CA PRO A 48 16.43 4.81 -15.38
C PRO A 48 16.10 6.11 -16.13
N ALA A 49 14.93 6.16 -16.76
CA ALA A 49 14.47 7.27 -17.62
C ALA A 49 13.23 7.99 -17.05
N ALA A 50 12.68 7.52 -15.92
CA ALA A 50 11.46 8.06 -15.36
C ALA A 50 11.69 9.46 -14.75
N SER A 51 10.75 10.37 -15.03
CA SER A 51 10.70 11.73 -14.49
C SER A 51 9.75 11.83 -13.30
N TRP A 52 9.71 13.01 -12.65
CA TRP A 52 8.84 13.24 -11.47
C TRP A 52 7.34 12.98 -11.73
N HIS A 53 6.87 13.15 -12.98
CA HIS A 53 5.47 12.84 -13.35
C HIS A 53 5.16 11.35 -13.23
N HIS A 54 6.11 10.49 -13.60
CA HIS A 54 5.95 9.04 -13.50
C HIS A 54 5.84 8.62 -12.04
N ALA A 55 6.72 9.17 -11.18
CA ALA A 55 6.62 8.97 -9.73
C ALA A 55 5.27 9.46 -9.19
N ALA A 56 4.74 10.58 -9.70
CA ALA A 56 3.42 11.05 -9.29
C ALA A 56 2.29 10.08 -9.68
N PHE A 57 2.25 9.60 -10.92
CA PHE A 57 1.22 8.65 -11.37
C PHE A 57 1.27 7.32 -10.61
N HIS A 58 2.48 6.79 -10.38
CA HIS A 58 2.66 5.59 -9.56
C HIS A 58 2.22 5.84 -8.11
N THR A 59 2.57 6.98 -7.53
CA THR A 59 2.20 7.33 -6.15
C THR A 59 0.69 7.49 -6.01
N VAL A 60 0.03 8.24 -6.90
CA VAL A 60 -1.44 8.40 -6.88
C VAL A 60 -2.12 7.05 -7.02
N THR A 61 -1.67 6.19 -7.94
CA THR A 61 -2.25 4.84 -8.10
C THR A 61 -2.05 3.97 -6.86
N ALA A 62 -0.89 4.04 -6.23
CA ALA A 62 -0.58 3.23 -5.05
C ALA A 62 -1.26 3.74 -3.77
N VAL A 63 -1.52 5.05 -3.67
CA VAL A 63 -2.11 5.69 -2.48
C VAL A 63 -3.62 5.81 -2.61
N VAL A 64 -4.15 6.37 -3.70
CA VAL A 64 -5.60 6.58 -3.94
C VAL A 64 -6.26 5.27 -4.38
N GLY A 65 -6.24 4.29 -3.47
CA GLY A 65 -6.83 2.96 -3.60
C GLY A 65 -8.23 2.86 -3.02
N ALA A 66 -8.72 1.62 -2.88
CA ALA A 66 -10.04 1.30 -2.33
C ALA A 66 -10.37 1.99 -1.00
N GLY A 67 -9.37 2.28 -0.16
CA GLY A 67 -9.57 2.89 1.16
C GLY A 67 -10.34 4.21 1.17
N VAL A 68 -10.26 5.02 0.10
CA VAL A 68 -10.97 6.30 0.03
C VAL A 68 -12.50 6.12 0.08
N LEU A 69 -13.01 5.02 -0.49
CA LEU A 69 -14.45 4.72 -0.54
C LEU A 69 -15.02 4.40 0.85
N GLY A 70 -14.17 3.96 1.78
CA GLY A 70 -14.54 3.65 3.16
C GLY A 70 -14.29 4.78 4.17
N LEU A 71 -13.73 5.92 3.74
CA LEU A 71 -13.50 7.05 4.64
C LEU A 71 -14.79 7.58 5.31
N PRO A 72 -15.91 7.76 4.58
CA PRO A 72 -17.18 8.16 5.21
C PRO A 72 -17.62 7.18 6.31
N HIS A 73 -17.43 5.87 6.07
CA HIS A 73 -17.75 4.84 7.05
C HIS A 73 -16.90 4.93 8.31
N ALA A 74 -15.60 5.16 8.17
CA ALA A 74 -14.76 5.42 9.34
C ALA A 74 -15.23 6.66 10.11
N PHE A 75 -15.69 7.70 9.42
CA PHE A 75 -16.22 8.91 10.04
C PHE A 75 -17.55 8.68 10.77
N SER A 76 -18.37 7.70 10.35
CA SER A 76 -19.58 7.35 11.09
C SER A 76 -19.31 6.87 12.52
N PHE A 77 -18.17 6.18 12.74
CA PHE A 77 -17.75 5.75 14.07
C PHE A 77 -16.95 6.82 14.82
N LEU A 78 -16.11 7.60 14.13
CA LEU A 78 -15.23 8.60 14.74
C LEU A 78 -15.93 9.95 14.98
N GLY A 79 -16.97 10.25 14.21
CA GLY A 79 -17.55 11.58 14.12
C GLY A 79 -16.67 12.59 13.39
N TRP A 80 -17.21 13.80 13.18
CA TRP A 80 -16.56 14.87 12.42
C TRP A 80 -15.19 15.27 12.96
N VAL A 81 -15.13 15.60 14.24
CA VAL A 81 -13.92 16.18 14.85
C VAL A 81 -12.78 15.16 14.88
N ALA A 82 -13.03 13.95 15.40
CA ALA A 82 -11.98 12.95 15.49
C ALA A 82 -11.63 12.37 14.13
N GLY A 83 -12.60 12.18 13.23
CA GLY A 83 -12.36 11.72 11.86
C GLY A 83 -11.47 12.68 11.06
N LEU A 84 -11.80 13.98 11.03
CA LEU A 84 -10.97 15.00 10.36
C LEU A 84 -9.61 15.15 11.01
N SER A 85 -9.55 15.12 12.34
CA SER A 85 -8.28 15.25 13.08
C SER A 85 -7.36 14.07 12.78
N LEU A 86 -7.88 12.83 12.80
CA LEU A 86 -7.12 11.62 12.49
C LEU A 86 -6.65 11.60 11.04
N LEU A 87 -7.53 11.92 10.08
CA LEU A 87 -7.18 11.99 8.66
C LEU A 87 -6.06 13.01 8.41
N THR A 88 -6.15 14.18 9.05
CA THR A 88 -5.12 15.24 8.97
C THR A 88 -3.80 14.81 9.59
N LEU A 89 -3.84 14.21 10.78
CA LEU A 89 -2.67 13.72 11.49
C LEU A 89 -1.92 12.67 10.66
N LEU A 90 -2.64 11.65 10.17
CA LEU A 90 -2.06 10.58 9.38
C LEU A 90 -1.59 11.06 8.01
N CYS A 91 -2.27 12.03 7.39
CA CYS A 91 -1.76 12.67 6.16
C CYS A 91 -0.42 13.37 6.41
N GLY A 92 -0.30 14.15 7.49
CA GLY A 92 0.95 14.81 7.87
C GLY A 92 2.07 13.82 8.17
N PHE A 93 1.77 12.75 8.92
CA PHE A 93 2.72 11.67 9.18
C PHE A 93 3.14 10.95 7.90
N SER A 94 2.22 10.73 6.96
CA SER A 94 2.49 10.06 5.69
C SER A 94 3.41 10.91 4.81
N ILE A 95 3.20 12.23 4.73
CA ILE A 95 4.11 13.13 4.00
C ILE A 95 5.52 13.09 4.62
N TYR A 96 5.61 13.18 5.94
CA TYR A 96 6.89 13.18 6.65
C TYR A 96 7.65 11.85 6.47
N THR A 97 6.98 10.71 6.67
CA THR A 97 7.59 9.38 6.53
C THR A 97 7.96 9.05 5.08
N SER A 98 7.20 9.54 4.10
CA SER A 98 7.60 9.48 2.68
C SER A 98 8.91 10.22 2.42
N TYR A 99 9.10 11.39 3.05
CA TYR A 99 10.38 12.10 2.99
C TYR A 99 11.53 11.30 3.62
N LEU A 100 11.31 10.69 4.80
CA LEU A 100 12.32 9.87 5.46
C LEU A 100 12.78 8.71 4.55
N LEU A 101 11.83 7.97 3.98
CA LEU A 101 12.13 6.89 3.03
C LEU A 101 12.89 7.41 1.81
N ALA A 102 12.43 8.52 1.22
CA ALA A 102 13.07 9.06 0.04
C ALA A 102 14.52 9.49 0.31
N ALA A 103 14.78 10.09 1.48
CA ALA A 103 16.09 10.54 1.91
C ALA A 103 17.02 9.41 2.41
N LEU A 104 16.48 8.21 2.68
CA LEU A 104 17.23 7.00 3.01
C LEU A 104 17.51 6.12 1.78
N HIS A 105 16.97 6.46 0.62
CA HIS A 105 17.15 5.67 -0.61
C HIS A 105 18.60 5.58 -1.09
N GLU A 106 19.40 6.59 -0.80
CA GLU A 106 20.81 6.65 -1.20
C GLU A 106 21.71 6.61 0.05
N THR A 107 22.68 5.68 0.06
CA THR A 107 23.67 5.60 1.13
C THR A 107 24.63 6.80 1.07
N PRO A 108 25.39 7.10 2.15
CA PRO A 108 26.42 8.15 2.10
C PRO A 108 27.47 7.96 1.00
N ASN A 109 27.68 6.72 0.54
CA ASN A 109 28.61 6.37 -0.53
C ASN A 109 27.99 6.50 -1.94
N GLY A 110 26.69 6.78 -2.04
CA GLY A 110 25.97 6.97 -3.30
C GLY A 110 25.29 5.72 -3.87
N ASP A 111 25.32 4.59 -3.14
CA ASP A 111 24.63 3.35 -3.51
C ASP A 111 23.12 3.49 -3.33
N ARG A 112 22.33 2.90 -4.24
CA ARG A 112 20.87 2.96 -4.19
C ARG A 112 20.28 1.73 -3.50
N LEU A 113 19.49 1.96 -2.47
CA LEU A 113 18.71 0.95 -1.77
C LEU A 113 17.36 0.78 -2.50
N ASN A 114 17.40 0.15 -3.67
CA ASN A 114 16.29 0.09 -4.63
C ASN A 114 15.00 -0.62 -4.15
N THR A 115 15.03 -1.27 -2.99
CA THR A 115 13.85 -1.93 -2.40
C THR A 115 13.77 -1.62 -0.93
N TYR A 116 12.57 -1.61 -0.37
CA TYR A 116 12.38 -1.41 1.07
C TYR A 116 13.19 -2.44 1.88
N ARG A 117 13.22 -3.70 1.44
CA ARG A 117 14.01 -4.77 2.07
C ARG A 117 15.52 -4.50 2.05
N ALA A 118 16.05 -3.92 0.97
CA ALA A 118 17.46 -3.53 0.91
C ALA A 118 17.76 -2.43 1.94
N MET A 119 16.86 -1.46 2.07
CA MET A 119 16.95 -0.42 3.10
C MET A 119 16.93 -1.01 4.52
N GLY A 120 16.03 -1.96 4.78
CA GLY A 120 15.98 -2.69 6.04
C GLY A 120 17.25 -3.49 6.32
N ALA A 121 17.81 -4.16 5.32
CA ALA A 121 19.05 -4.93 5.44
C ALA A 121 20.24 -4.04 5.80
N GLU A 122 20.36 -2.88 5.15
CA GLU A 122 21.45 -1.94 5.36
C GLU A 122 21.37 -1.28 6.74
N ILE A 123 20.18 -0.80 7.13
CA ILE A 123 20.03 0.04 8.32
C ILE A 123 19.78 -0.76 9.61
N LEU A 124 18.92 -1.78 9.54
CA LEU A 124 18.50 -2.57 10.71
C LEU A 124 19.31 -3.87 10.86
N GLY A 125 20.21 -4.15 9.92
CA GLY A 125 21.13 -5.27 9.93
C GLY A 125 20.80 -6.34 8.88
N HIS A 126 21.86 -6.87 8.25
CA HIS A 126 21.79 -7.59 6.98
C HIS A 126 20.76 -8.75 6.94
N ARG A 127 20.69 -9.57 7.99
CA ARG A 127 19.71 -10.67 8.07
C ARG A 127 18.41 -10.25 8.77
N ARG A 128 18.50 -9.75 10.00
CA ARG A 128 17.32 -9.44 10.83
C ARG A 128 16.45 -8.35 10.22
N GLY A 129 17.05 -7.25 9.79
CA GLY A 129 16.36 -6.14 9.14
C GLY A 129 15.70 -6.54 7.82
N LYS A 130 16.42 -7.30 6.99
CA LYS A 130 15.90 -7.83 5.73
C LYS A 130 14.65 -8.66 5.92
N TYR A 131 14.67 -9.65 6.81
CA TYR A 131 13.53 -10.54 7.02
C TYR A 131 12.36 -9.83 7.71
N LEU A 132 12.62 -8.96 8.69
CA LEU A 132 11.57 -8.16 9.34
C LEU A 132 10.81 -7.32 8.31
N VAL A 133 11.53 -6.51 7.53
CA VAL A 133 10.91 -5.65 6.52
C VAL A 133 10.22 -6.48 5.43
N ALA A 134 10.84 -7.57 4.96
CA ALA A 134 10.25 -8.43 3.94
C ALA A 134 8.92 -9.03 4.39
N THR A 135 8.87 -9.57 5.61
CA THR A 135 7.64 -10.17 6.15
C THR A 135 6.52 -9.14 6.21
N VAL A 136 6.78 -7.96 6.78
CA VAL A 136 5.73 -6.97 6.96
C VAL A 136 5.32 -6.31 5.63
N GLN A 137 6.27 -6.07 4.73
CA GLN A 137 6.00 -5.51 3.39
C GLN A 137 5.15 -6.48 2.56
N PHE A 138 5.50 -7.77 2.55
CA PHE A 138 4.72 -8.76 1.79
C PHE A 138 3.37 -9.06 2.41
N THR A 139 3.25 -9.06 3.74
CA THR A 139 1.93 -9.14 4.41
C THR A 139 1.03 -7.99 3.95
N LEU A 140 1.54 -6.77 3.89
CA LEU A 140 0.79 -5.62 3.38
C LEU A 140 0.41 -5.80 1.90
N MET A 141 1.35 -6.16 1.04
CA MET A 141 1.11 -6.32 -0.40
C MET A 141 0.06 -7.41 -0.69
N VAL A 142 0.14 -8.55 -0.01
CA VAL A 142 -0.87 -9.62 -0.09
C VAL A 142 -2.22 -9.12 0.42
N GLY A 143 -2.25 -8.43 1.56
CA GLY A 143 -3.45 -7.82 2.11
C GLY A 143 -4.13 -6.87 1.12
N LEU A 144 -3.37 -5.95 0.52
CA LEU A 144 -3.89 -5.03 -0.49
C LEU A 144 -4.45 -5.77 -1.71
N CYS A 145 -3.79 -6.83 -2.18
CA CYS A 145 -4.30 -7.67 -3.27
C CYS A 145 -5.64 -8.34 -2.90
N ILE A 146 -5.80 -8.80 -1.66
CA ILE A 146 -7.07 -9.36 -1.14
C ILE A 146 -8.15 -8.26 -1.11
N THR A 147 -7.88 -7.11 -0.48
CA THR A 147 -8.86 -6.02 -0.38
C THR A 147 -9.28 -5.50 -1.75
N TYR A 148 -8.35 -5.36 -2.69
CA TYR A 148 -8.67 -4.96 -4.06
C TYR A 148 -9.53 -5.99 -4.80
N SER A 149 -9.34 -7.28 -4.53
CA SER A 149 -10.20 -8.32 -5.09
C SER A 149 -11.62 -8.24 -4.54
N VAL A 150 -11.77 -7.99 -3.22
CA VAL A 150 -13.09 -7.76 -2.59
C VAL A 150 -13.74 -6.48 -3.14
N THR A 151 -12.97 -5.39 -3.23
CA THR A 151 -13.45 -4.10 -3.75
C THR A 151 -13.95 -4.24 -5.19
N ALA A 152 -13.18 -4.91 -6.05
CA ALA A 152 -13.59 -5.17 -7.42
C ALA A 152 -14.87 -6.01 -7.48
N GLY A 153 -14.99 -7.04 -6.63
CA GLY A 153 -16.20 -7.85 -6.53
C GLY A 153 -17.43 -7.03 -6.13
N GLN A 154 -17.29 -6.14 -5.13
CA GLN A 154 -18.35 -5.22 -4.70
C GLN A 154 -18.75 -4.27 -5.84
N SER A 155 -17.78 -3.67 -6.53
CA SER A 155 -18.06 -2.74 -7.61
C SER A 155 -18.68 -3.42 -8.83
N LEU A 156 -18.22 -4.60 -9.22
CA LEU A 156 -18.82 -5.38 -10.31
C LEU A 156 -20.26 -5.78 -9.99
N LYS A 157 -20.51 -6.26 -8.75
CA LYS A 157 -21.86 -6.56 -8.28
C LYS A 157 -22.75 -5.31 -8.31
N GLY A 158 -22.22 -4.18 -7.85
CA GLY A 158 -22.91 -2.88 -7.82
C GLY A 158 -23.31 -2.37 -9.21
N MET A 159 -22.52 -2.63 -10.24
CA MET A 159 -22.89 -2.28 -11.63
C MET A 159 -24.13 -3.03 -12.10
N VAL A 160 -24.23 -4.32 -11.79
CA VAL A 160 -25.32 -5.17 -12.28
C VAL A 160 -26.58 -5.01 -11.44
N SER A 161 -26.45 -4.92 -10.12
CA SER A 161 -27.60 -4.81 -9.21
C SER A 161 -28.45 -3.56 -9.47
N ASN A 162 -27.85 -2.48 -9.99
CA ASN A 162 -28.56 -1.23 -10.26
C ASN A 162 -29.48 -1.31 -11.49
N ASP A 163 -29.25 -2.25 -12.41
CA ASP A 163 -30.06 -2.44 -13.63
C ASP A 163 -31.17 -3.50 -13.46
N CYS A 164 -31.24 -4.15 -12.31
CA CYS A 164 -32.00 -5.39 -12.19
C CYS A 164 -33.52 -5.27 -12.17
N ASN A 165 -34.14 -4.08 -12.23
CA ASN A 165 -35.59 -3.89 -12.47
C ASN A 165 -36.53 -4.91 -11.77
N GLY A 166 -36.22 -5.30 -10.53
CA GLY A 166 -37.01 -6.27 -9.75
C GLY A 166 -36.81 -7.76 -10.07
N LYS A 167 -35.77 -8.16 -10.82
CA LYS A 167 -35.34 -9.56 -10.94
C LYS A 167 -34.26 -9.88 -9.90
N ASP A 168 -34.34 -11.08 -9.31
CA ASP A 168 -33.35 -11.58 -8.35
C ASP A 168 -31.97 -11.74 -9.03
N CYS A 169 -31.17 -10.68 -8.97
CA CYS A 169 -29.74 -10.69 -9.30
C CYS A 169 -28.90 -11.04 -8.06
N GLN A 170 -29.39 -12.00 -7.26
CA GLN A 170 -28.84 -12.43 -5.98
C GLN A 170 -27.68 -13.42 -6.19
N GLU A 171 -26.70 -13.09 -7.03
CA GLU A 171 -25.44 -13.83 -6.97
C GLU A 171 -24.63 -13.32 -5.76
N GLY A 172 -24.16 -14.25 -4.93
CA GLY A 172 -23.22 -13.98 -3.85
C GLY A 172 -21.99 -13.22 -4.36
N ILE A 173 -21.37 -12.40 -3.50
CA ILE A 173 -20.21 -11.56 -3.89
C ILE A 173 -19.03 -12.38 -4.45
N SER A 174 -18.90 -13.64 -4.02
CA SER A 174 -17.84 -14.56 -4.40
C SER A 174 -17.72 -14.76 -5.91
N ALA A 175 -18.83 -14.81 -6.67
CA ALA A 175 -18.80 -14.97 -8.12
C ALA A 175 -18.09 -13.79 -8.82
N TRP A 176 -18.37 -12.56 -8.35
CA TRP A 176 -17.75 -11.33 -8.85
C TRP A 176 -16.27 -11.23 -8.48
N ILE A 177 -15.90 -11.68 -7.28
CA ILE A 177 -14.49 -11.78 -6.85
C ILE A 177 -13.73 -12.78 -7.73
N VAL A 178 -14.33 -13.94 -8.03
CA VAL A 178 -13.74 -14.95 -8.93
C VAL A 178 -13.59 -14.41 -10.36
N LEU A 179 -14.58 -13.66 -10.86
CA LEU A 179 -14.48 -13.01 -12.17
C LEU A 179 -13.29 -12.04 -12.22
N PHE A 180 -13.12 -11.20 -11.19
CA PHE A 180 -11.94 -10.34 -11.08
C PHE A 180 -10.64 -11.15 -10.97
N GLY A 181 -10.64 -12.24 -10.20
CA GLY A 181 -9.51 -13.17 -10.11
C GLY A 181 -9.11 -13.77 -11.45
N ALA A 182 -10.07 -14.11 -12.31
CA ALA A 182 -9.81 -14.59 -13.67
C ALA A 182 -9.15 -13.51 -14.54
N VAL A 183 -9.58 -12.24 -14.41
CA VAL A 183 -8.91 -11.11 -15.07
C VAL A 183 -7.47 -10.94 -14.55
N GLN A 184 -7.26 -10.99 -13.24
CA GLN A 184 -5.92 -10.91 -12.66
C GLN A 184 -5.02 -12.08 -13.07
N LEU A 185 -5.58 -13.28 -13.23
CA LEU A 185 -4.85 -14.44 -13.70
C LEU A 185 -4.20 -14.17 -15.06
N LEU A 186 -4.95 -13.56 -15.99
CA LEU A 186 -4.48 -13.17 -17.31
C LEU A 186 -3.44 -12.04 -17.23
N LEU A 187 -3.76 -10.96 -16.48
CA LEU A 187 -2.88 -9.81 -16.34
C LEU A 187 -1.53 -10.18 -15.69
N SER A 188 -1.53 -11.08 -14.71
CA SER A 188 -0.32 -11.51 -14.01
C SER A 188 0.62 -12.36 -14.86
N GLN A 189 0.17 -12.91 -15.99
CA GLN A 189 1.08 -13.64 -16.89
C GLN A 189 1.95 -12.72 -17.75
N VAL A 190 1.64 -11.42 -17.80
CA VAL A 190 2.42 -10.45 -18.57
C VAL A 190 3.88 -10.45 -18.06
N PRO A 191 4.86 -10.71 -18.95
CA PRO A 191 6.26 -10.93 -18.57
C PRO A 191 6.91 -9.75 -17.87
N ASP A 192 6.64 -8.58 -18.42
CA ASP A 192 7.38 -7.37 -18.15
C ASP A 192 6.41 -6.20 -18.17
N PHE A 193 6.57 -5.39 -17.14
CA PHE A 193 5.80 -4.22 -16.85
C PHE A 193 6.57 -2.95 -17.19
N HIS A 194 7.64 -3.04 -17.98
CA HIS A 194 8.49 -1.89 -18.32
C HIS A 194 7.77 -0.72 -19.02
N SER A 195 6.50 -0.88 -19.41
CA SER A 195 5.62 0.19 -19.88
C SER A 195 4.56 0.66 -18.86
N LEU A 196 4.56 0.21 -17.59
CA LEU A 196 3.51 0.41 -16.58
C LEU A 196 3.12 1.85 -16.28
N TRP A 197 3.91 2.84 -16.69
CA TRP A 197 3.57 4.23 -16.47
C TRP A 197 2.18 4.56 -17.03
N TRP A 198 1.74 3.90 -18.13
CA TRP A 198 0.40 4.09 -18.68
C TRP A 198 -0.69 3.38 -17.87
N ILE A 199 -0.40 2.21 -17.28
CA ILE A 199 -1.32 1.49 -16.38
C ILE A 199 -1.50 2.28 -15.09
N SER A 200 -0.42 2.83 -14.52
CA SER A 200 -0.50 3.73 -13.37
C SER A 200 -1.09 5.09 -13.75
N LEU A 201 -0.86 5.63 -14.95
CA LEU A 201 -1.57 6.82 -15.38
C LEU A 201 -3.08 6.57 -15.48
N LEU A 202 -3.47 5.44 -16.07
CA LEU A 202 -4.87 5.02 -16.15
C LEU A 202 -5.45 4.81 -14.76
N GLY A 203 -4.75 4.09 -13.88
CA GLY A 203 -5.14 3.87 -12.49
C GLY A 203 -5.34 5.18 -11.72
N ALA A 204 -4.41 6.13 -11.85
CA ALA A 204 -4.52 7.46 -11.26
C ALA A 204 -5.73 8.23 -11.83
N ALA A 205 -5.93 8.23 -13.15
CA ALA A 205 -7.06 8.90 -13.78
C ALA A 205 -8.40 8.30 -13.35
N MET A 206 -8.52 6.97 -13.30
CA MET A 206 -9.71 6.27 -12.82
C MET A 206 -9.98 6.60 -11.35
N SER A 207 -8.94 6.71 -10.50
CA SER A 207 -9.10 7.11 -9.10
C SER A 207 -9.64 8.52 -8.91
N CYS A 208 -9.09 9.48 -9.65
CA CYS A 208 -9.64 10.83 -9.67
C CYS A 208 -11.10 10.83 -10.15
N GLY A 209 -11.42 10.02 -11.17
CA GLY A 209 -12.75 9.89 -11.74
C GLY A 209 -13.79 9.41 -10.72
N TYR A 210 -13.59 8.23 -10.12
CA TYR A 210 -14.57 7.70 -9.16
C TYR A 210 -14.67 8.57 -7.91
N CYS A 211 -13.57 9.18 -7.45
CA CYS A 211 -13.61 10.13 -6.32
C CYS A 211 -14.44 11.36 -6.65
N THR A 212 -14.27 11.92 -7.86
CA THR A 212 -15.06 13.08 -8.31
C THR A 212 -16.55 12.74 -8.37
N ILE A 213 -16.90 11.58 -8.93
CA ILE A 213 -18.31 11.14 -8.99
C ILE A 213 -18.87 10.94 -7.58
N ALA A 214 -18.14 10.25 -6.69
CA ALA A 214 -18.56 10.06 -5.30
C ALA A 214 -18.79 11.39 -4.57
N VAL A 215 -17.91 12.37 -4.75
CA VAL A 215 -18.04 13.71 -4.15
C VAL A 215 -19.26 14.45 -4.68
N VAL A 216 -19.43 14.49 -5.99
CA VAL A 216 -20.53 15.22 -6.63
C VAL A 216 -21.87 14.61 -6.23
N LEU A 217 -22.02 13.29 -6.36
CA LEU A 217 -23.30 12.63 -6.06
C LEU A 217 -23.63 12.67 -4.58
N SER A 218 -22.65 12.49 -3.68
CA SER A 218 -22.88 12.64 -2.23
C SER A 218 -23.27 14.07 -1.88
N SER A 219 -22.59 15.07 -2.44
CA SER A 219 -22.92 16.49 -2.19
C SER A 219 -24.31 16.86 -2.72
N MET A 220 -24.71 16.34 -3.88
CA MET A 220 -26.05 16.51 -4.42
C MET A 220 -27.11 15.87 -3.52
N GLN A 221 -26.85 14.67 -3.01
CA GLN A 221 -27.74 13.99 -2.08
C GLN A 221 -27.92 14.81 -0.79
N ALA A 222 -26.82 15.25 -0.17
CA ALA A 222 -26.85 16.09 1.04
C ALA A 222 -27.58 17.42 0.80
N SER A 223 -27.47 17.99 -0.39
CA SER A 223 -28.16 19.23 -0.75
C SER A 223 -29.67 19.04 -0.97
N ARG A 224 -30.08 17.88 -1.49
CA ARG A 224 -31.49 17.55 -1.77
C ARG A 224 -32.25 17.18 -0.49
N ASP A 225 -31.65 16.33 0.34
CA ASP A 225 -32.33 15.71 1.48
C ASP A 225 -31.98 16.38 2.82
N GLY A 226 -31.00 17.30 2.82
CA GLY A 226 -30.39 17.84 4.03
C GLY A 226 -29.28 16.93 4.57
N ALA A 227 -28.59 17.40 5.62
CA ALA A 227 -27.55 16.61 6.28
C ALA A 227 -28.18 15.39 6.97
N ALA A 228 -27.61 14.21 6.72
CA ALA A 228 -28.09 12.98 7.33
C ALA A 228 -27.88 12.96 8.86
N PRO A 229 -28.70 12.22 9.62
CA PRO A 229 -28.45 11.99 11.04
C PRO A 229 -27.10 11.34 11.27
N HIS A 230 -26.28 11.91 12.14
CA HIS A 230 -24.94 11.42 12.47
C HIS A 230 -24.95 10.36 13.59
N GLU A 231 -26.12 10.05 14.16
CA GLU A 231 -26.25 9.02 15.17
C GLU A 231 -26.05 7.64 14.54
N LEU A 232 -25.15 6.85 15.13
CA LEU A 232 -24.98 5.46 14.75
C LEU A 232 -26.29 4.68 14.98
N PRO A 233 -26.58 3.65 14.16
CA PRO A 233 -27.79 2.86 14.28
C PRO A 233 -28.07 2.38 15.71
N SER A 234 -29.33 2.46 16.13
CA SER A 234 -29.79 2.06 17.48
C SER A 234 -29.51 0.60 17.79
N GLU A 235 -29.52 -0.25 16.77
CA GLU A 235 -29.30 -1.71 16.88
C GLU A 235 -27.86 -2.08 17.26
N LEU A 236 -26.89 -1.17 17.10
CA LEU A 236 -25.49 -1.44 17.45
C LEU A 236 -25.31 -1.49 18.96
N SER A 237 -24.84 -2.64 19.47
CA SER A 237 -24.48 -2.78 20.87
C SER A 237 -23.31 -1.86 21.25
N THR A 238 -23.12 -1.61 22.55
CA THR A 238 -21.96 -0.85 23.03
C THR A 238 -20.63 -1.46 22.57
N ALA A 239 -20.55 -2.80 22.50
CA ALA A 239 -19.37 -3.48 22.01
C ALA A 239 -19.12 -3.17 20.52
N ASP A 240 -20.16 -3.24 19.68
CA ASP A 240 -20.03 -2.95 18.23
C ASP A 240 -19.57 -1.52 17.98
N ARG A 241 -20.06 -0.56 18.79
CA ARG A 241 -19.63 0.83 18.72
C ARG A 241 -18.13 0.99 19.06
N VAL A 242 -17.67 0.37 20.14
CA VAL A 242 -16.27 0.46 20.59
C VAL A 242 -15.32 -0.21 19.59
N PHE A 243 -15.60 -1.44 19.19
CA PHE A 243 -14.75 -2.16 18.23
C PHE A 243 -14.86 -1.56 16.82
N GLY A 244 -16.00 -0.96 16.45
CA GLY A 244 -16.15 -0.15 15.24
C GLY A 244 -15.25 1.08 15.24
N VAL A 245 -15.15 1.82 16.36
CA VAL A 245 -14.18 2.92 16.51
C VAL A 245 -12.75 2.40 16.32
N PHE A 246 -12.39 1.28 16.95
CA PHE A 246 -11.07 0.69 16.80
C PHE A 246 -10.76 0.31 15.36
N ASN A 247 -11.69 -0.35 14.67
CA ASN A 247 -11.56 -0.68 13.25
C ASN A 247 -11.43 0.59 12.39
N ALA A 248 -12.24 1.63 12.65
CA ALA A 248 -12.22 2.89 11.94
C ALA A 248 -10.87 3.62 12.02
N LEU A 249 -10.15 3.52 13.14
CA LEU A 249 -8.77 4.05 13.24
C LEU A 249 -7.86 3.45 12.16
N GLY A 250 -7.98 2.14 11.95
CA GLY A 250 -7.28 1.42 10.89
C GLY A 250 -7.82 1.73 9.51
N GLY A 251 -9.13 1.89 9.36
CA GLY A 251 -9.80 2.27 8.11
C GLY A 251 -9.28 3.60 7.55
N VAL A 252 -9.13 4.64 8.39
CA VAL A 252 -8.52 5.90 7.96
C VAL A 252 -7.06 5.70 7.57
N ALA A 253 -6.29 4.97 8.38
CA ALA A 253 -4.90 4.67 8.10
C ALA A 253 -4.69 3.87 6.80
N PHE A 254 -5.63 3.00 6.45
CA PHE A 254 -5.57 2.15 5.27
C PHE A 254 -5.41 2.95 3.96
N THR A 255 -5.88 4.20 3.97
CA THR A 255 -5.77 5.10 2.81
C THR A 255 -4.33 5.48 2.47
N PHE A 256 -3.35 5.31 3.37
CA PHE A 256 -1.95 5.74 3.14
C PHE A 256 -1.00 4.59 2.78
N GLY A 257 -1.47 3.56 2.07
CA GLY A 257 -0.74 2.30 1.83
C GLY A 257 0.38 2.34 0.78
N GLY A 258 0.44 3.37 -0.07
CA GLY A 258 1.36 3.41 -1.21
C GLY A 258 2.85 3.44 -0.85
N GLN A 259 3.22 3.68 0.40
CA GLN A 259 4.62 3.71 0.83
C GLN A 259 5.34 2.35 0.73
N ALA A 260 4.58 1.25 0.66
CA ALA A 260 5.14 -0.10 0.52
C ALA A 260 5.96 -0.31 -0.75
N VAL A 261 5.76 0.52 -1.77
CA VAL A 261 6.46 0.47 -3.06
C VAL A 261 7.25 1.76 -3.34
N LEU A 262 7.37 2.66 -2.36
CA LEU A 262 7.98 3.97 -2.56
C LEU A 262 9.47 3.88 -2.95
N PRO A 263 10.32 3.06 -2.28
CA PRO A 263 11.71 2.88 -2.70
C PRO A 263 11.82 2.29 -4.12
N GLU A 264 10.94 1.35 -4.47
CA GLU A 264 10.89 0.72 -5.78
C GLU A 264 10.48 1.74 -6.87
N ILE A 265 9.52 2.63 -6.60
CA ILE A 265 9.17 3.75 -7.49
C ILE A 265 10.37 4.68 -7.66
N GLN A 266 11.01 5.07 -6.55
CA GLN A 266 12.16 5.96 -6.59
C GLN A 266 13.33 5.35 -7.37
N ALA A 267 13.52 4.01 -7.31
CA ALA A 267 14.53 3.28 -8.06
C ALA A 267 14.45 3.53 -9.58
N THR A 268 13.26 3.79 -10.12
CA THR A 268 13.04 4.03 -11.56
C THR A 268 13.47 5.42 -12.05
N LEU A 269 13.67 6.38 -11.13
CA LEU A 269 13.98 7.77 -11.47
C LEU A 269 15.39 7.95 -12.02
N ALA A 270 15.51 8.77 -13.07
CA ALA A 270 16.77 9.08 -13.73
C ALA A 270 17.78 9.86 -12.86
N ARG A 271 19.07 9.69 -13.14
CA ARG A 271 20.18 10.56 -12.64
C ARG A 271 20.71 11.45 -13.78
N PRO A 272 21.29 12.64 -13.51
CA PRO A 272 21.13 13.53 -12.34
C PRO A 272 19.94 14.50 -12.51
N PRO A 273 19.38 15.12 -11.44
CA PRO A 273 19.89 15.30 -10.05
C PRO A 273 19.67 14.09 -9.10
N ALA A 274 20.07 14.24 -7.83
CA ALA A 274 19.80 13.27 -6.75
C ALA A 274 18.30 12.94 -6.69
N THR A 275 17.98 11.65 -6.56
CA THR A 275 16.63 11.13 -6.83
C THR A 275 15.59 11.64 -5.84
N VAL A 276 16.01 12.06 -4.64
CA VAL A 276 15.16 12.61 -3.58
C VAL A 276 14.37 13.83 -4.06
N HIS A 277 15.01 14.79 -4.73
CA HIS A 277 14.33 16.02 -5.15
C HIS A 277 13.23 15.73 -6.19
N THR A 278 13.57 14.91 -7.18
CA THR A 278 12.63 14.45 -8.22
C THR A 278 11.48 13.66 -7.60
N MET A 279 11.78 12.78 -6.64
CA MET A 279 10.79 11.99 -5.93
C MET A 279 9.84 12.87 -5.10
N MET A 280 10.38 13.81 -4.33
CA MET A 280 9.59 14.73 -3.51
C MET A 280 8.71 15.66 -4.34
N ARG A 281 9.14 16.05 -5.54
CA ARG A 281 8.30 16.80 -6.48
C ARG A 281 7.09 15.97 -6.94
N GLY A 282 7.31 14.69 -7.27
CA GLY A 282 6.23 13.75 -7.62
C GLY A 282 5.27 13.51 -6.45
N LEU A 283 5.81 13.30 -5.24
CA LEU A 283 5.03 13.14 -4.01
C LEU A 283 4.20 14.37 -3.70
N GLY A 284 4.77 15.58 -3.81
CA GLY A 284 4.06 16.83 -3.51
C GLY A 284 2.77 16.98 -4.33
N ILE A 285 2.83 16.73 -5.64
CA ILE A 285 1.65 16.79 -6.51
C ILE A 285 0.67 15.65 -6.22
N SER A 286 1.18 14.45 -5.91
CA SER A 286 0.35 13.32 -5.53
C SER A 286 -0.45 13.60 -4.26
N TYR A 287 0.17 14.20 -3.24
CA TYR A 287 -0.52 14.53 -1.99
C TYR A 287 -1.58 15.63 -2.15
N VAL A 288 -1.42 16.55 -3.11
CA VAL A 288 -2.52 17.49 -3.45
C VAL A 288 -3.74 16.72 -3.95
N VAL A 289 -3.55 15.76 -4.86
CA VAL A 289 -4.64 14.91 -5.38
C VAL A 289 -5.26 14.08 -4.25
N VAL A 290 -4.42 13.47 -3.40
CA VAL A 290 -4.85 12.67 -2.23
C VAL A 290 -5.69 13.50 -1.27
N ILE A 291 -5.25 14.71 -0.91
CA ILE A 291 -5.98 15.58 0.02
C ILE A 291 -7.35 15.94 -0.57
N LEU A 292 -7.40 16.35 -1.85
CA LEU A 292 -8.67 16.69 -2.49
C LEU A 292 -9.63 15.49 -2.54
N ALA A 293 -9.13 14.33 -2.94
CA ALA A 293 -9.93 13.10 -3.01
C ALA A 293 -10.43 12.66 -1.62
N TYR A 294 -9.53 12.57 -0.64
CA TYR A 294 -9.85 11.98 0.66
C TYR A 294 -10.76 12.86 1.49
N TYR A 295 -10.45 14.16 1.59
CA TYR A 295 -11.31 15.09 2.32
C TYR A 295 -12.62 15.28 1.58
N GLY A 296 -12.58 15.38 0.24
CA GLY A 296 -13.79 15.47 -0.58
C GLY A 296 -14.73 14.30 -0.30
N VAL A 297 -14.27 13.06 -0.48
CA VAL A 297 -15.09 11.86 -0.31
C VAL A 297 -15.54 11.70 1.15
N ALA A 298 -14.63 11.86 2.12
CA ALA A 298 -14.95 11.73 3.55
C ALA A 298 -16.02 12.74 3.98
N ILE A 299 -15.85 14.01 3.64
CA ILE A 299 -16.75 15.09 4.05
C ILE A 299 -18.09 14.96 3.34
N SER A 300 -18.09 14.86 2.00
CA SER A 300 -19.34 14.81 1.24
C SER A 300 -20.13 13.53 1.53
N GLY A 301 -19.47 12.38 1.59
CA GLY A 301 -20.12 11.10 1.90
C GLY A 301 -20.67 11.06 3.33
N TYR A 302 -19.91 11.52 4.32
CA TYR A 302 -20.39 11.51 5.70
C TYR A 302 -21.51 12.54 5.93
N ALA A 303 -21.45 13.71 5.29
CA ALA A 303 -22.56 14.67 5.34
C ALA A 303 -23.85 14.12 4.69
N ALA A 304 -23.73 13.36 3.61
CA ALA A 304 -24.86 12.81 2.86
C ALA A 304 -25.52 11.61 3.54
N PHE A 305 -24.74 10.77 4.22
CA PHE A 305 -25.20 9.46 4.70
C PHE A 305 -25.09 9.25 6.21
N GLY A 306 -24.35 10.11 6.92
CA GLY A 306 -24.32 10.16 8.38
C GLY A 306 -23.91 8.83 9.02
N GLY A 307 -24.61 8.44 10.08
CA GLY A 307 -24.35 7.19 10.81
C GLY A 307 -24.68 5.91 10.02
N GLY A 308 -25.43 6.02 8.93
CA GLY A 308 -25.91 4.90 8.12
C GLY A 308 -25.10 4.62 6.85
N VAL A 309 -23.91 5.20 6.71
CA VAL A 309 -23.07 4.99 5.54
C VAL A 309 -22.46 3.57 5.54
N SER A 310 -22.54 2.90 4.38
CA SER A 310 -21.97 1.57 4.16
C SER A 310 -20.45 1.63 4.12
N SER A 311 -19.79 0.48 4.27
CA SER A 311 -18.33 0.40 4.20
C SER A 311 -17.72 0.89 2.88
N ASP A 312 -18.52 0.90 1.81
CA ASP A 312 -18.23 1.57 0.54
C ASP A 312 -19.34 2.58 0.27
N VAL A 313 -18.98 3.87 0.19
CA VAL A 313 -19.92 4.98 -0.03
C VAL A 313 -20.70 4.86 -1.34
N LEU A 314 -20.17 4.19 -2.37
CA LEU A 314 -20.87 4.02 -3.63
C LEU A 314 -22.13 3.15 -3.50
N LEU A 315 -22.19 2.29 -2.48
CA LEU A 315 -23.36 1.46 -2.18
C LEU A 315 -24.53 2.27 -1.63
N ASN A 316 -24.28 3.47 -1.10
CA ASN A 316 -25.34 4.35 -0.58
C ASN A 316 -25.98 5.24 -1.65
N ILE A 317 -25.30 5.43 -2.79
CA ILE A 317 -25.77 6.30 -3.88
C ILE A 317 -26.71 5.49 -4.78
N LYS A 318 -27.93 5.98 -5.00
CA LYS A 318 -28.97 5.26 -5.77
C LYS A 318 -29.27 5.86 -7.15
N GLU A 319 -29.05 7.17 -7.32
CA GLU A 319 -29.30 7.85 -8.60
C GLU A 319 -28.20 8.89 -8.91
N PRO A 320 -27.89 9.13 -10.21
CA PRO A 320 -28.36 8.40 -11.39
C PRO A 320 -27.55 7.12 -11.64
N VAL A 321 -28.23 6.04 -12.03
CA VAL A 321 -27.65 4.69 -12.23
C VAL A 321 -26.42 4.67 -13.14
N ALA A 322 -26.47 5.41 -14.26
CA ALA A 322 -25.37 5.44 -15.22
C ALA A 322 -24.05 5.99 -14.63
N LEU A 323 -24.10 7.01 -13.77
CA LEU A 323 -22.89 7.55 -13.13
C LEU A 323 -22.36 6.61 -12.05
N ILE A 324 -23.24 5.91 -11.34
CA ILE A 324 -22.85 4.90 -10.35
C ILE A 324 -22.18 3.71 -11.05
N ALA A 325 -22.73 3.24 -12.17
CA ALA A 325 -22.12 2.18 -12.97
C ALA A 325 -20.75 2.61 -13.52
N ALA A 326 -20.63 3.86 -14.00
CA ALA A 326 -19.35 4.42 -14.43
C ALA A 326 -18.33 4.51 -13.29
N ALA A 327 -18.73 4.96 -12.10
CA ALA A 327 -17.86 5.02 -10.93
C ALA A 327 -17.36 3.63 -10.52
N ASN A 328 -18.26 2.64 -10.46
CA ASN A 328 -17.88 1.25 -10.15
C ASN A 328 -16.93 0.66 -11.20
N LEU A 329 -17.16 0.91 -12.50
CA LEU A 329 -16.23 0.50 -13.55
C LEU A 329 -14.85 1.16 -13.38
N MET A 330 -14.81 2.45 -13.05
CA MET A 330 -13.56 3.15 -12.74
C MET A 330 -12.85 2.54 -11.52
N VAL A 331 -13.58 2.16 -10.48
CA VAL A 331 -13.01 1.45 -9.32
C VAL A 331 -12.38 0.13 -9.76
N VAL A 332 -13.09 -0.71 -10.53
CA VAL A 332 -12.57 -2.00 -11.03
C VAL A 332 -11.30 -1.81 -11.84
N LEU A 333 -11.27 -0.84 -12.77
CA LEU A 333 -10.10 -0.55 -13.59
C LEU A 333 -8.92 -0.05 -12.76
N HIS A 334 -9.18 0.84 -11.79
CA HIS A 334 -8.16 1.33 -10.88
C HIS A 334 -7.57 0.20 -10.02
N VAL A 335 -8.40 -0.60 -9.34
CA VAL A 335 -7.91 -1.66 -8.45
C VAL A 335 -7.25 -2.80 -9.23
N ALA A 336 -7.62 -3.01 -10.51
CA ALA A 336 -6.90 -3.93 -11.38
C ALA A 336 -5.44 -3.49 -11.63
N ALA A 337 -5.23 -2.18 -11.87
CA ALA A 337 -3.91 -1.60 -12.00
C ALA A 337 -3.13 -1.65 -10.68
N ALA A 338 -3.75 -1.24 -9.57
CA ALA A 338 -3.12 -1.20 -8.25
C ALA A 338 -2.74 -2.62 -7.76
N TRP A 339 -3.57 -3.64 -8.01
CA TRP A 339 -3.26 -5.03 -7.69
C TRP A 339 -1.94 -5.48 -8.32
N GLN A 340 -1.71 -5.15 -9.60
CA GLN A 340 -0.47 -5.48 -10.29
C GLN A 340 0.75 -4.74 -9.71
N VAL A 341 0.58 -3.47 -9.31
CA VAL A 341 1.65 -2.69 -8.67
C VAL A 341 2.15 -3.38 -7.38
N PHE A 342 1.27 -3.98 -6.58
CA PHE A 342 1.65 -4.67 -5.35
C PHE A 342 2.04 -6.14 -5.53
N ALA A 343 1.49 -6.84 -6.52
CA ALA A 343 1.82 -8.25 -6.77
C ALA A 343 3.22 -8.45 -7.37
N MET A 344 3.71 -7.51 -8.18
CA MET A 344 4.96 -7.71 -8.92
C MET A 344 6.23 -7.80 -8.08
N PRO A 345 6.41 -6.96 -7.03
CA PRO A 345 7.53 -7.14 -6.12
C PRO A 345 7.54 -8.51 -5.44
N ILE A 346 6.36 -9.11 -5.19
CA ILE A 346 6.24 -10.47 -4.65
C ILE A 346 6.71 -11.48 -5.69
N PHE A 347 6.20 -11.40 -6.92
CA PHE A 347 6.57 -12.31 -8.01
C PHE A 347 8.08 -12.29 -8.26
N ASP A 348 8.66 -11.10 -8.46
CA ASP A 348 10.10 -10.97 -8.69
C ASP A 348 10.91 -11.55 -7.53
N SER A 349 10.49 -11.29 -6.29
CA SER A 349 11.18 -11.79 -5.11
C SER A 349 11.15 -13.32 -4.99
N VAL A 350 9.99 -13.93 -5.19
CA VAL A 350 9.82 -15.39 -5.06
C VAL A 350 10.51 -16.10 -6.22
N GLU A 351 10.30 -15.65 -7.46
CA GLU A 351 10.93 -16.21 -8.64
C GLU A 351 12.47 -16.14 -8.53
N THR A 352 13.01 -15.01 -8.07
CA THR A 352 14.45 -14.82 -7.88
C THR A 352 15.01 -15.66 -6.73
N ALA A 353 14.27 -15.82 -5.63
CA ALA A 353 14.68 -16.70 -4.53
C ALA A 353 14.76 -18.16 -4.97
N ILE A 354 13.77 -18.64 -5.73
CA ILE A 354 13.71 -19.99 -6.28
C ILE A 354 14.86 -20.24 -7.27
N ARG A 355 15.11 -19.30 -8.18
CA ARG A 355 16.26 -19.37 -9.12
C ARG A 355 17.61 -19.44 -8.41
N ARG A 356 17.78 -18.72 -7.30
CA ARG A 356 19.03 -18.73 -6.51
C ARG A 356 19.19 -19.96 -5.63
N SER A 357 18.09 -20.58 -5.19
CA SER A 357 18.12 -21.70 -4.26
C SER A 357 18.27 -23.07 -4.94
N MET A 358 17.92 -23.19 -6.22
CA MET A 358 17.98 -24.46 -6.94
C MET A 358 19.19 -24.53 -7.87
N ARG A 359 19.86 -25.69 -7.89
CA ARG A 359 20.93 -25.99 -8.86
C ARG A 359 20.44 -26.01 -10.31
N SER A 360 19.19 -26.41 -10.52
CA SER A 360 18.56 -26.49 -11.85
C SER A 360 17.14 -25.92 -11.78
N PRO A 361 16.97 -24.60 -11.89
CA PRO A 361 15.65 -23.99 -11.78
C PRO A 361 14.75 -24.35 -12.97
N PRO A 362 13.41 -24.41 -12.77
CA PRO A 362 12.46 -24.58 -13.85
C PRO A 362 12.61 -23.50 -14.93
N ARG A 363 12.15 -23.79 -16.15
CA ARG A 363 12.11 -22.80 -17.24
C ARG A 363 11.36 -21.54 -16.77
N PRO A 364 11.84 -20.32 -17.10
CA PRO A 364 11.22 -19.07 -16.66
C PRO A 364 9.71 -18.99 -16.91
N LEU A 365 9.25 -19.47 -18.08
CA LEU A 365 7.83 -19.51 -18.42
C LEU A 365 7.02 -20.44 -17.50
N VAL A 366 7.54 -21.64 -17.19
CA VAL A 366 6.85 -22.60 -16.31
C VAL A 366 6.77 -22.05 -14.90
N MET A 367 7.88 -21.48 -14.41
CA MET A 367 7.92 -20.87 -13.09
C MET A 367 6.92 -19.71 -12.98
N ARG A 368 6.86 -18.83 -13.99
CA ARG A 368 5.89 -17.74 -14.06
C ARG A 368 4.45 -18.25 -14.04
N LEU A 369 4.11 -19.16 -14.95
CA LEU A 369 2.75 -19.70 -15.08
C LEU A 369 2.29 -20.36 -13.79
N VAL A 370 3.12 -21.20 -13.17
CA VAL A 370 2.73 -21.94 -11.96
C VAL A 370 2.65 -21.01 -10.75
N LEU A 371 3.71 -20.24 -10.46
CA LEU A 371 3.79 -19.46 -9.22
C LEU A 371 2.79 -18.30 -9.21
N ARG A 372 2.67 -17.58 -10.33
CA ARG A 372 1.75 -16.43 -10.40
C ARG A 372 0.30 -16.90 -10.42
N SER A 373 -0.02 -17.99 -11.12
CA SER A 373 -1.37 -18.55 -11.07
C SER A 373 -1.73 -19.06 -9.69
N ALA A 374 -0.83 -19.78 -9.01
CA ALA A 374 -1.05 -20.24 -7.65
C ALA A 374 -1.28 -19.06 -6.68
N TYR A 375 -0.51 -17.98 -6.83
CA TYR A 375 -0.69 -16.76 -6.04
C TYR A 375 -2.06 -16.11 -6.28
N VAL A 376 -2.46 -15.91 -7.54
CA VAL A 376 -3.77 -15.33 -7.89
C VAL A 376 -4.90 -16.18 -7.31
N VAL A 377 -4.86 -17.50 -7.51
CA VAL A 377 -5.86 -18.43 -6.98
C VAL A 377 -5.95 -18.35 -5.46
N LEU A 378 -4.81 -18.31 -4.76
CA LEU A 378 -4.79 -18.20 -3.30
C LEU A 378 -5.37 -16.87 -2.81
N VAL A 379 -5.00 -15.75 -3.42
CA VAL A 379 -5.52 -14.42 -3.08
C VAL A 379 -7.02 -14.34 -3.33
N THR A 380 -7.49 -14.84 -4.48
CA THR A 380 -8.92 -14.88 -4.82
C THR A 380 -9.69 -15.76 -3.83
N LEU A 381 -9.15 -16.94 -3.47
CA LEU A 381 -9.76 -17.81 -2.48
C LEU A 381 -9.93 -17.09 -1.13
N VAL A 382 -8.86 -16.46 -0.62
CA VAL A 382 -8.92 -15.73 0.65
C VAL A 382 -9.90 -14.56 0.57
N ALA A 383 -9.96 -13.84 -0.56
CA ALA A 383 -10.93 -12.76 -0.78
C ALA A 383 -12.38 -13.27 -0.75
N CYS A 384 -12.67 -14.45 -1.31
CA CYS A 384 -14.00 -15.07 -1.21
C CYS A 384 -14.34 -15.54 0.21
N LEU A 385 -13.34 -15.94 1.00
CA LEU A 385 -13.54 -16.39 2.39
C LEU A 385 -13.76 -15.23 3.37
N LEU A 386 -13.25 -14.04 3.05
CA LEU A 386 -13.29 -12.86 3.92
C LEU A 386 -13.73 -11.59 3.16
N PRO A 387 -14.95 -11.54 2.58
CA PRO A 387 -15.39 -10.38 1.78
C PRO A 387 -15.84 -9.17 2.62
N PHE A 388 -15.25 -8.97 3.80
CA PHE A 388 -15.61 -7.90 4.75
C PHE A 388 -14.79 -6.65 4.50
N PHE A 389 -15.11 -5.90 3.43
CA PHE A 389 -14.33 -4.74 2.98
C PHE A 389 -13.94 -3.77 4.12
N GLY A 390 -14.91 -3.35 4.94
CA GLY A 390 -14.69 -2.45 6.08
C GLY A 390 -13.69 -2.98 7.11
N GLU A 391 -13.77 -4.27 7.44
CA GLU A 391 -12.91 -4.88 8.46
C GLU A 391 -11.53 -5.27 7.92
N LEU A 392 -11.45 -5.64 6.64
CA LEU A 392 -10.18 -5.89 5.96
C LEU A 392 -9.30 -4.64 5.97
N MET A 393 -9.88 -3.44 5.80
CA MET A 393 -9.12 -2.20 5.86
C MET A 393 -8.42 -2.02 7.21
N GLY A 394 -9.13 -2.24 8.33
CA GLY A 394 -8.51 -2.16 9.65
C GLY A 394 -7.47 -3.25 9.88
N LEU A 395 -7.78 -4.51 9.52
CA LEU A 395 -6.85 -5.62 9.71
C LEU A 395 -5.54 -5.39 8.94
N ILE A 396 -5.62 -5.13 7.63
CA ILE A 396 -4.43 -4.96 6.79
C ILE A 396 -3.66 -3.69 7.14
N SER A 397 -4.38 -2.65 7.55
CA SER A 397 -3.76 -1.44 8.09
C SER A 397 -2.93 -1.75 9.32
N SER A 398 -3.49 -2.47 10.30
CA SER A 398 -2.81 -2.77 11.56
C SER A 398 -1.55 -3.64 11.40
N VAL A 399 -1.63 -4.73 10.62
CA VAL A 399 -0.54 -5.72 10.54
C VAL A 399 0.53 -5.38 9.51
N GLY A 400 0.17 -4.63 8.47
CA GLY A 400 1.04 -4.35 7.33
C GLY A 400 1.34 -2.87 7.18
N LEU A 401 0.30 -2.05 6.99
CA LEU A 401 0.45 -0.65 6.61
C LEU A 401 1.04 0.19 7.72
N MET A 402 0.57 0.04 8.95
CA MET A 402 0.99 0.86 10.06
C MET A 402 2.49 0.69 10.35
N PRO A 403 3.02 -0.54 10.36
CA PRO A 403 4.46 -0.76 10.35
C PRO A 403 5.19 -0.15 9.16
N ILE A 404 4.77 -0.45 7.92
CA ILE A 404 5.49 -0.06 6.70
C ILE A 404 5.49 1.45 6.47
N THR A 405 4.34 2.08 6.66
CA THR A 405 4.12 3.48 6.34
C THR A 405 4.56 4.38 7.50
N PHE A 406 4.24 4.00 8.74
CA PHE A 406 4.32 4.96 9.84
C PHE A 406 5.36 4.63 10.92
N ILE A 407 5.72 3.36 11.13
CA ILE A 407 6.59 2.96 12.25
C ILE A 407 8.03 2.71 11.79
N LEU A 408 8.22 1.93 10.72
CA LEU A 408 9.55 1.56 10.24
C LEU A 408 10.36 2.74 9.70
N PRO A 409 9.79 3.70 8.94
CA PRO A 409 10.58 4.83 8.45
C PRO A 409 11.21 5.67 9.57
N PRO A 410 10.46 6.09 10.62
CA PRO A 410 11.07 6.76 11.78
C PRO A 410 12.13 5.92 12.50
N VAL A 411 11.90 4.61 12.68
CA VAL A 411 12.87 3.71 13.34
C VAL A 411 14.17 3.61 12.53
N MET A 412 14.06 3.43 11.21
CA MET A 412 15.21 3.40 10.31
C MET A 412 15.93 4.75 10.28
N TRP A 413 15.18 5.86 10.26
CA TRP A 413 15.75 7.21 10.30
C TRP A 413 16.55 7.46 11.57
N ILE A 414 15.99 7.13 12.74
CA ILE A 414 16.69 7.25 14.02
C ILE A 414 17.99 6.44 14.01
N LYS A 415 17.93 5.21 13.48
CA LYS A 415 19.09 4.32 13.42
C LYS A 415 20.18 4.82 12.47
N ALA A 416 19.79 5.31 11.30
CA ALA A 416 20.70 5.73 10.24
C ALA A 416 21.29 7.13 10.47
N ARG A 417 20.47 8.09 10.91
CA ARG A 417 20.85 9.51 11.01
C ARG A 417 21.17 9.97 12.44
N ARG A 418 20.72 9.22 13.46
CA ARG A 418 20.88 9.57 14.88
C ARG A 418 20.49 11.04 15.19
N PRO A 419 19.27 11.47 14.81
CA PRO A 419 18.82 12.83 15.08
C PRO A 419 18.71 13.08 16.59
N VAL A 420 18.72 14.36 16.99
CA VAL A 420 18.61 14.79 18.38
C VAL A 420 17.53 15.86 18.54
N GLY A 421 17.10 16.12 19.77
CA GLY A 421 16.12 17.17 20.07
C GLY A 421 14.74 16.92 19.45
N ALA A 422 14.18 17.95 18.81
CA ALA A 422 12.81 17.92 18.29
C ALA A 422 12.61 16.86 17.20
N GLU A 423 13.60 16.64 16.34
CA GLU A 423 13.49 15.65 15.25
C GLU A 423 13.42 14.22 15.80
N LEU A 424 14.23 13.89 16.82
CA LEU A 424 14.14 12.61 17.51
C LEU A 424 12.77 12.44 18.18
N ALA A 425 12.28 13.48 18.86
CA ALA A 425 10.98 13.46 19.53
C ALA A 425 9.84 13.21 18.53
N ILE A 426 9.83 13.89 17.38
CA ILE A 426 8.81 13.70 16.33
C ILE A 426 8.80 12.25 15.84
N ASN A 427 9.96 11.68 15.53
CA ASN A 427 10.06 10.29 15.06
C ASN A 427 9.55 9.28 16.10
N ILE A 428 9.88 9.49 17.38
CA ILE A 428 9.38 8.64 18.47
C ILE A 428 7.87 8.78 18.64
N ILE A 429 7.33 10.00 18.61
CA ILE A 429 5.89 10.27 18.77
C ILE A 429 5.10 9.62 17.64
N ILE A 430 5.57 9.74 16.39
CA ILE A 430 4.92 9.10 15.24
C ILE A 430 4.90 7.58 15.44
N ALA A 431 6.05 6.97 15.70
CA ALA A 431 6.15 5.53 15.87
C ALA A 431 5.27 5.01 17.03
N ALA A 432 5.27 5.71 18.17
CA ALA A 432 4.47 5.33 19.34
C ALA A 432 2.96 5.47 19.09
N THR A 433 2.52 6.63 18.56
CA THR A 433 1.09 6.88 18.27
C THR A 433 0.55 5.87 17.26
N CYS A 434 1.33 5.62 16.20
CA CYS A 434 0.97 4.66 15.15
C CYS A 434 0.97 3.22 15.65
N SER A 435 1.85 2.86 16.59
CA SER A 435 1.82 1.54 17.24
C SER A 435 0.56 1.33 18.08
N VAL A 436 0.09 2.36 18.78
CA VAL A 436 -1.18 2.29 19.54
C VAL A 436 -2.36 2.15 18.58
N ILE A 437 -2.41 2.94 17.49
CA ILE A 437 -3.44 2.82 16.46
C ILE A 437 -3.44 1.41 15.85
N ALA A 438 -2.26 0.86 15.53
CA ALA A 438 -2.13 -0.51 15.01
C ALA A 438 -2.75 -1.53 15.96
N LEU A 439 -2.42 -1.47 17.26
CA LEU A 439 -2.92 -2.43 18.25
C LEU A 439 -4.45 -2.34 18.40
N LEU A 440 -4.99 -1.13 18.53
CA LEU A 440 -6.43 -0.93 18.65
C LEU A 440 -7.14 -1.44 17.40
N SER A 441 -6.65 -1.06 16.22
CA SER A 441 -7.23 -1.48 14.94
C SER A 441 -7.19 -2.99 14.74
N LEU A 442 -6.11 -3.67 15.15
CA LEU A 442 -6.01 -5.12 15.10
C LEU A 442 -7.08 -5.77 15.96
N VAL A 443 -7.28 -5.28 17.19
CA VAL A 443 -8.29 -5.80 18.12
C VAL A 443 -9.70 -5.56 17.57
N GLY A 444 -9.99 -4.36 17.06
CA GLY A 444 -11.28 -4.01 16.46
C GLY A 444 -11.64 -4.88 15.27
N SER A 445 -10.76 -4.90 14.27
CA SER A 445 -10.96 -5.67 13.04
C SER A 445 -11.04 -7.18 13.31
N ALA A 446 -10.16 -7.74 14.15
CA ALA A 446 -10.20 -9.17 14.47
C ALA A 446 -11.51 -9.58 15.15
N ARG A 447 -12.00 -8.78 16.12
CA ARG A 447 -13.29 -9.03 16.77
C ARG A 447 -14.43 -8.97 15.77
N ASN A 448 -14.49 -7.92 14.96
CA ASN A 448 -15.58 -7.72 14.01
C ASN A 448 -15.59 -8.80 12.91
N ILE A 449 -14.42 -9.19 12.39
CA ILE A 449 -14.30 -10.33 11.46
C ILE A 449 -14.80 -11.61 12.12
N ALA A 450 -14.45 -11.87 13.38
CA ALA A 450 -14.92 -13.08 14.07
C ALA A 450 -16.45 -13.13 14.22
N VAL A 451 -17.09 -11.98 14.47
CA VAL A 451 -18.55 -11.86 14.54
C VAL A 451 -19.15 -12.07 13.15
N LEU A 452 -18.69 -11.35 12.12
CA LEU A 452 -19.23 -11.45 10.76
C LEU A 452 -19.02 -12.84 10.15
N ALA A 453 -17.86 -13.45 10.38
CA ALA A 453 -17.54 -14.79 9.89
C ALA A 453 -18.44 -15.88 10.49
N SER A 454 -19.03 -15.65 11.67
CA SER A 454 -19.95 -16.62 12.29
C SER A 454 -21.31 -16.70 11.60
N GLU A 455 -21.66 -15.67 10.83
CA GLU A 455 -22.94 -15.55 10.11
C GLU A 455 -22.77 -15.70 8.58
N PHE A 456 -21.52 -15.83 8.10
CA PHE A 456 -21.19 -15.79 6.69
C PHE A 456 -21.25 -17.15 6.00
N SER A 457 -21.90 -17.20 4.84
CA SER A 457 -21.90 -18.33 3.90
C SER A 457 -21.26 -17.88 2.57
N ILE A 458 -20.35 -18.70 2.02
CA ILE A 458 -19.52 -18.31 0.87
C ILE A 458 -20.33 -18.21 -0.44
N PHE A 459 -21.42 -18.96 -0.55
CA PHE A 459 -22.17 -19.16 -1.80
C PHE A 459 -23.61 -18.63 -1.76
N ASP A 460 -24.02 -18.00 -0.65
CA ASP A 460 -25.25 -17.23 -0.52
C ASP A 460 -24.94 -15.73 -0.67
#